data_AF-A0A4Q5M2L4-F1
#
_entry.id   AF-A0A4Q5M2L4-F1
#
_cell.length_a   1.000
_cell.length_b   1.000
_cell.length_c   1.000
_cell.angle_alpha   90.00
_cell.angle_beta   90.00
_cell.angle_gamma   90.00
#
_symmetry.space_group_name_H-M   'P 1'
#
loop_
_entity.id
_entity.type
_entity.pdbx_description
1 polymer ?
#
loop_
_entity_poly.entity_id
_entity_poly.type
_entity_poly.pdbx_seq_one_letter_code
_entity_poly.pdbx_strand_id
1 'polypeptide(L)'
;MKKSFLFLLLATNVAFSQGNYYLHNNSSSVTILPGQISAKHPLGEFNTSVGQDALRFNTRDENTAVGYRSLYNNAISAVDAFDGIRNTGIGVYALYSNTNGHDNIGIGFESMYKNTVGDWNIAIGTNALHENAGGYTNVAIGFESVSKATSVNYNTAVGAYAMRYSTGGFNTAFGGNALAGSGLSTSNGDLNVALGYGASQGNTSGAQNIAIGYQALSTNTTGSGNVAIGYQAGSFETGSNRLYIDNSSTTAPLIGGNFSTGKVGINRTMPNIDARTEALQVQGAGYFSGAICATAYNCASDLRYKKNITPLQSSLINILRLRGVNYDWRIQEFPDKEFTNQRQTGFIAQELELVYPEMVTTDEKGFKSVDYARLTPVLVEAMKELNEKILALEKGNEALKSENTQLKKQNDSFEARLQSLEKERLK
;
A
#
# COMPACT_ATOMS: atom_id res chain seq x y z
N MET A 1 -3.75 8.75 99.97
CA MET A 1 -2.55 7.89 100.09
C MET A 1 -2.67 6.78 99.03
N LYS A 2 -1.60 6.56 98.24
CA LYS A 2 -1.40 5.53 97.18
C LYS A 2 -2.07 5.84 95.83
N LYS A 3 -1.35 6.21 94.76
CA LYS A 3 -0.21 5.62 93.99
C LYS A 3 -0.73 4.93 92.71
N SER A 4 -0.35 5.55 91.59
CA SER A 4 -0.18 5.13 90.19
C SER A 4 -0.45 3.67 89.80
N PHE A 5 -1.01 3.48 88.59
CA PHE A 5 -0.30 2.82 87.49
C PHE A 5 -0.84 3.30 86.14
N LEU A 6 0.01 4.03 85.41
CA LEU A 6 -0.13 4.38 83.99
C LEU A 6 0.44 3.20 83.20
N PHE A 7 -0.41 2.48 82.44
CA PHE A 7 0.07 1.51 81.46
C PHE A 7 0.16 2.21 80.11
N LEU A 8 1.39 2.55 79.74
CA LEU A 8 1.76 2.98 78.40
C LEU A 8 1.84 1.72 77.52
N LEU A 9 0.83 1.46 76.68
CA LEU A 9 0.98 0.49 75.60
C LEU A 9 1.36 1.25 74.32
N LEU A 10 2.49 0.84 73.76
CA LEU A 10 3.13 1.40 72.59
C LEU A 10 2.15 1.49 71.40
N ALA A 11 2.17 2.66 70.75
CA ALA A 11 1.71 2.80 69.39
C ALA A 11 2.57 1.93 68.46
N THR A 12 1.94 0.97 67.79
CA THR A 12 2.23 0.62 66.39
C THR A 12 0.94 0.11 65.79
N ASN A 13 0.50 0.79 64.73
CA ASN A 13 -0.74 0.64 63.96
C ASN A 13 -1.92 1.44 64.50
N VAL A 14 -2.09 2.64 63.92
CA VAL A 14 -3.32 3.42 64.00
C VAL A 14 -4.42 2.58 63.35
N ALA A 15 -5.18 1.87 64.16
CA ALA A 15 -6.49 1.37 63.78
C ALA A 15 -7.46 2.56 63.79
N PHE A 16 -8.03 2.92 62.64
CA PHE A 16 -9.13 3.89 62.61
C PHE A 16 -10.32 3.30 63.39
N SER A 17 -10.53 3.82 64.60
CA SER A 17 -11.60 3.42 65.50
C SER A 17 -12.95 3.98 65.06
N GLN A 18 -14.01 3.30 65.49
CA GLN A 18 -15.42 3.70 65.45
C GLN A 18 -15.62 5.23 65.54
N GLY A 19 -15.98 5.83 64.41
CA GLY A 19 -16.34 7.25 64.26
C GLY A 19 -17.00 7.46 62.89
N ASN A 20 -18.10 8.20 62.85
CA ASN A 20 -18.93 8.40 61.65
C ASN A 20 -18.16 9.13 60.53
N TYR A 21 -18.03 8.50 59.35
CA TYR A 21 -17.48 9.15 58.15
C TYR A 21 -18.61 9.82 57.34
N TYR A 22 -18.85 11.12 57.50
CA TYR A 22 -19.73 11.86 56.59
C TYR A 22 -18.95 12.52 55.50
N LEU A 23 -19.49 12.44 54.30
CA LEU A 23 -18.81 12.96 53.14
C LEU A 23 -20.01 13.47 52.32
N HIS A 24 -20.02 14.79 52.12
CA HIS A 24 -21.09 15.59 51.53
C HIS A 24 -20.74 16.15 50.14
N ASN A 25 -21.51 15.74 49.13
CA ASN A 25 -21.45 16.17 47.73
C ASN A 25 -22.24 17.47 47.53
N ASN A 26 -21.61 18.55 47.06
CA ASN A 26 -22.32 19.68 46.46
C ASN A 26 -22.00 19.72 44.97
N SER A 27 -23.04 19.54 44.15
CA SER A 27 -23.21 19.71 42.68
C SER A 27 -22.11 19.22 41.71
N SER A 28 -20.91 18.82 42.14
CA SER A 28 -19.78 18.61 41.21
C SER A 28 -18.67 17.63 41.66
N SER A 29 -18.65 17.05 42.87
CA SER A 29 -17.64 16.01 43.23
C SER A 29 -17.97 15.14 44.46
N VAL A 30 -17.38 13.94 44.52
CA VAL A 30 -17.72 12.82 45.43
C VAL A 30 -17.29 13.01 46.87
N THR A 31 -18.10 12.42 47.74
CA THR A 31 -17.83 12.35 49.17
C THR A 31 -18.45 11.03 49.73
N ILE A 32 -17.61 10.07 50.19
CA ILE A 32 -17.70 8.76 50.96
C ILE A 32 -18.42 8.68 52.35
N LEU A 33 -19.61 8.08 52.44
CA LEU A 33 -20.41 7.91 53.69
C LEU A 33 -20.00 6.71 54.61
N PRO A 34 -20.49 6.59 55.86
CA PRO A 34 -20.08 5.53 56.78
C PRO A 34 -20.67 4.18 56.32
N GLY A 35 -19.81 3.17 56.12
CA GLY A 35 -20.17 1.85 55.59
C GLY A 35 -19.86 1.64 54.11
N GLN A 36 -19.38 2.67 53.40
CA GLN A 36 -18.99 2.59 51.98
C GLN A 36 -17.50 2.27 51.75
N ILE A 37 -16.65 2.47 52.77
CA ILE A 37 -15.32 1.84 52.81
C ILE A 37 -15.51 0.54 53.60
N SER A 38 -15.68 -0.58 52.90
CA SER A 38 -15.64 -1.89 53.55
C SER A 38 -14.19 -2.32 53.73
N ALA A 39 -13.68 -2.20 54.95
CA ALA A 39 -12.50 -2.96 55.38
C ALA A 39 -12.87 -4.41 55.78
N LYS A 40 -14.08 -4.89 55.43
CA LYS A 40 -14.53 -6.23 55.83
C LYS A 40 -15.43 -6.88 54.77
N HIS A 41 -14.81 -7.56 53.83
CA HIS A 41 -15.34 -8.79 53.25
C HIS A 41 -14.22 -9.85 53.32
N PRO A 42 -14.51 -11.11 53.71
CA PRO A 42 -13.46 -12.08 53.99
C PRO A 42 -12.84 -12.53 52.66
N LEU A 43 -11.50 -12.53 52.61
CA LEU A 43 -10.61 -13.19 51.64
C LEU A 43 -9.76 -12.32 50.70
N GLY A 44 -9.71 -10.98 50.80
CA GLY A 44 -8.76 -10.23 49.98
C GLY A 44 -8.22 -8.87 50.43
N GLU A 45 -6.93 -8.64 50.20
CA GLU A 45 -6.16 -7.44 50.54
C GLU A 45 -6.07 -6.42 49.37
N PHE A 46 -5.69 -5.17 49.66
CA PHE A 46 -5.33 -4.12 48.67
C PHE A 46 -6.42 -3.67 47.66
N ASN A 47 -7.70 -3.74 48.03
CA ASN A 47 -8.80 -3.25 47.18
C ASN A 47 -9.17 -1.77 47.45
N THR A 48 -9.56 -1.03 46.40
CA THR A 48 -10.17 0.31 46.48
C THR A 48 -11.62 0.25 46.02
N SER A 49 -12.58 0.69 46.84
CA SER A 49 -14.02 0.72 46.49
C SER A 49 -14.65 2.08 46.76
N VAL A 50 -15.25 2.70 45.75
CA VAL A 50 -15.96 3.99 45.84
C VAL A 50 -17.26 3.93 45.04
N GLY A 51 -18.40 4.03 45.71
CA GLY A 51 -19.72 4.01 45.08
C GLY A 51 -20.62 2.89 45.61
N GLN A 52 -21.92 3.06 45.47
CA GLN A 52 -22.88 2.06 45.95
C GLN A 52 -22.67 0.72 45.25
N ASP A 53 -22.57 -0.34 46.04
CA ASP A 53 -22.38 -1.74 45.61
C ASP A 53 -21.10 -2.01 44.81
N ALA A 54 -20.10 -1.12 44.81
CA ALA A 54 -18.79 -1.42 44.22
C ALA A 54 -18.10 -2.57 45.00
N LEU A 55 -17.55 -3.56 44.30
CA LEU A 55 -16.96 -4.79 44.87
C LEU A 55 -17.89 -5.64 45.76
N ARG A 56 -19.23 -5.53 45.62
CA ARG A 56 -20.20 -6.16 46.54
C ARG A 56 -20.06 -7.68 46.70
N PHE A 57 -19.72 -8.39 45.62
CA PHE A 57 -19.49 -9.84 45.60
C PHE A 57 -18.08 -10.20 45.11
N ASN A 58 -17.13 -9.28 45.27
CA ASN A 58 -15.72 -9.54 45.00
C ASN A 58 -15.14 -10.56 46.00
N THR A 59 -14.36 -11.52 45.52
CA THR A 59 -13.70 -12.56 46.34
C THR A 59 -12.16 -12.45 46.32
N ARG A 60 -11.59 -11.39 45.74
CA ARG A 60 -10.16 -11.29 45.37
C ARG A 60 -9.51 -9.94 45.70
N ASP A 61 -8.23 -9.81 45.37
CA ASP A 61 -7.31 -8.80 45.89
C ASP A 61 -6.90 -7.81 44.79
N GLU A 62 -6.32 -6.68 45.19
CA GLU A 62 -5.65 -5.72 44.29
C GLU A 62 -6.57 -5.07 43.22
N ASN A 63 -7.87 -4.95 43.49
CA ASN A 63 -8.85 -4.36 42.56
C ASN A 63 -9.20 -2.90 42.90
N THR A 64 -9.40 -2.07 41.88
CA THR A 64 -9.91 -0.70 42.03
C THR A 64 -11.29 -0.59 41.39
N ALA A 65 -12.32 -0.24 42.16
CA ALA A 65 -13.69 -0.07 41.70
C ALA A 65 -14.23 1.32 42.07
N VAL A 66 -14.63 2.11 41.09
CA VAL A 66 -15.20 3.45 41.28
C VAL A 66 -16.47 3.60 40.43
N GLY A 67 -17.64 3.68 41.06
CA GLY A 67 -18.93 3.84 40.40
C GLY A 67 -20.00 2.89 40.94
N TYR A 68 -21.26 3.13 40.57
CA TYR A 68 -22.37 2.25 40.95
C TYR A 68 -22.17 0.85 40.37
N ARG A 69 -22.10 -0.16 41.24
CA ARG A 69 -21.93 -1.58 40.87
C ARG A 69 -20.72 -1.84 39.96
N SER A 70 -19.63 -1.08 40.11
CA SER A 70 -18.37 -1.42 39.44
C SER A 70 -17.73 -2.64 40.11
N LEU A 71 -17.22 -3.59 39.30
CA LEU A 71 -16.68 -4.87 39.78
C LEU A 71 -17.62 -5.61 40.75
N TYR A 72 -18.94 -5.55 40.48
CA TYR A 72 -19.96 -6.05 41.40
C TYR A 72 -19.85 -7.56 41.66
N ASN A 73 -19.69 -8.35 40.58
CA ASN A 73 -19.51 -9.79 40.61
C ASN A 73 -18.10 -10.16 40.11
N ASN A 74 -17.08 -9.98 40.95
CA ASN A 74 -15.69 -10.28 40.60
C ASN A 74 -15.23 -11.59 41.25
N ALA A 75 -14.82 -12.56 40.44
CA ALA A 75 -14.24 -13.84 40.89
C ALA A 75 -15.12 -14.75 41.77
N ILE A 76 -16.45 -14.68 41.62
CA ILE A 76 -17.40 -15.47 42.45
C ILE A 76 -17.16 -16.99 42.35
N SER A 77 -16.62 -17.47 41.23
CA SER A 77 -16.34 -18.89 40.97
C SER A 77 -14.86 -19.19 40.75
N ALA A 78 -13.98 -18.37 41.33
CA ALA A 78 -12.56 -18.43 41.07
C ALA A 78 -11.91 -19.73 41.58
N VAL A 79 -11.09 -20.36 40.73
CA VAL A 79 -10.41 -21.63 40.97
C VAL A 79 -8.89 -21.46 41.03
N ASP A 80 -8.33 -20.43 40.39
CA ASP A 80 -6.90 -20.17 40.32
C ASP A 80 -6.46 -19.01 41.21
N ALA A 81 -5.17 -18.96 41.56
CA ALA A 81 -4.61 -17.89 42.40
C ALA A 81 -4.70 -16.50 41.73
N PHE A 82 -4.71 -16.47 40.40
CA PHE A 82 -4.71 -15.24 39.60
C PHE A 82 -6.11 -14.77 39.19
N ASP A 83 -7.15 -15.56 39.45
CA ASP A 83 -8.51 -15.18 39.06
C ASP A 83 -8.93 -13.87 39.73
N GLY A 84 -9.48 -12.93 38.96
CA GLY A 84 -10.13 -11.72 39.48
C GLY A 84 -9.23 -10.73 40.22
N ILE A 85 -7.90 -10.82 40.15
CA ILE A 85 -6.99 -9.84 40.77
C ILE A 85 -6.64 -8.70 39.79
N ARG A 86 -6.14 -7.58 40.33
CA ARG A 86 -5.52 -6.48 39.55
C ARG A 86 -6.44 -5.84 38.50
N ASN A 87 -7.75 -5.82 38.72
CA ASN A 87 -8.69 -5.17 37.82
C ASN A 87 -8.99 -3.73 38.24
N THR A 88 -9.10 -2.82 37.28
CA THR A 88 -9.51 -1.42 37.46
C THR A 88 -10.84 -1.17 36.76
N GLY A 89 -11.93 -1.03 37.50
CA GLY A 89 -13.24 -0.64 37.03
C GLY A 89 -13.59 0.80 37.45
N ILE A 90 -13.83 1.69 36.49
CA ILE A 90 -14.24 3.08 36.74
C ILE A 90 -15.44 3.43 35.86
N GLY A 91 -16.61 3.53 36.45
CA GLY A 91 -17.85 3.82 35.76
C GLY A 91 -19.03 3.01 36.31
N VAL A 92 -20.24 3.40 35.90
CA VAL A 92 -21.45 2.66 36.26
C VAL A 92 -21.43 1.32 35.52
N TYR A 93 -21.53 0.22 36.26
CA TYR A 93 -21.44 -1.15 35.73
C TYR A 93 -20.15 -1.51 34.99
N ALA A 94 -19.06 -0.75 35.19
CA ALA A 94 -17.75 -1.13 34.65
C ALA A 94 -17.28 -2.44 35.29
N LEU A 95 -16.92 -3.44 34.47
CA LEU A 95 -16.54 -4.79 34.91
C LEU A 95 -17.60 -5.45 35.81
N TYR A 96 -18.90 -5.20 35.55
CA TYR A 96 -20.00 -5.65 36.41
C TYR A 96 -19.97 -7.15 36.74
N SER A 97 -19.68 -8.00 35.75
CA SER A 97 -19.58 -9.45 35.90
C SER A 97 -18.25 -9.97 35.36
N ASN A 98 -17.25 -10.09 36.23
CA ASN A 98 -15.94 -10.62 35.91
C ASN A 98 -15.73 -12.00 36.60
N THR A 99 -15.80 -13.14 35.88
CA THR A 99 -15.77 -14.45 36.57
C THR A 99 -14.37 -14.95 36.92
N ASN A 100 -13.40 -14.81 36.03
CA ASN A 100 -12.01 -15.24 36.23
C ASN A 100 -10.98 -14.21 35.77
N GLY A 101 -11.37 -13.24 34.92
CA GLY A 101 -10.42 -12.32 34.29
C GLY A 101 -9.57 -11.51 35.27
N HIS A 102 -8.31 -11.27 34.94
CA HIS A 102 -7.40 -10.43 35.73
C HIS A 102 -6.65 -9.41 34.88
N ASP A 103 -6.05 -8.41 35.55
CA ASP A 103 -5.27 -7.35 34.89
C ASP A 103 -6.07 -6.55 33.83
N ASN A 104 -7.37 -6.36 34.04
CA ASN A 104 -8.22 -5.62 33.10
C ASN A 104 -8.45 -4.17 33.55
N ILE A 105 -8.52 -3.24 32.59
CA ILE A 105 -8.88 -1.84 32.79
C ILE A 105 -10.20 -1.58 32.07
N GLY A 106 -11.29 -1.38 32.82
CA GLY A 106 -12.60 -0.97 32.31
C GLY A 106 -12.97 0.43 32.79
N ILE A 107 -13.07 1.39 31.87
CA ILE A 107 -13.43 2.78 32.17
C ILE A 107 -14.60 3.22 31.29
N GLY A 108 -15.77 3.50 31.87
CA GLY A 108 -16.96 3.95 31.14
C GLY A 108 -18.26 3.30 31.64
N PHE A 109 -19.40 3.73 31.08
CA PHE A 109 -20.69 3.09 31.35
C PHE A 109 -20.71 1.70 30.70
N GLU A 110 -20.92 0.65 31.48
CA GLU A 110 -21.00 -0.74 31.01
C GLU A 110 -19.76 -1.21 30.19
N SER A 111 -18.59 -0.61 30.41
CA SER A 111 -17.33 -1.10 29.83
C SER A 111 -16.99 -2.46 30.43
N MET A 112 -16.72 -3.47 29.61
CA MET A 112 -16.51 -4.86 30.05
C MET A 112 -17.61 -5.40 30.96
N TYR A 113 -18.89 -5.07 30.66
CA TYR A 113 -20.03 -5.46 31.49
C TYR A 113 -20.06 -6.96 31.83
N LYS A 114 -19.74 -7.83 30.85
CA LYS A 114 -19.52 -9.27 31.07
C LYS A 114 -18.12 -9.65 30.60
N ASN A 115 -17.25 -10.06 31.53
CA ASN A 115 -15.93 -10.61 31.24
C ASN A 115 -15.79 -11.99 31.92
N THR A 116 -15.89 -13.09 31.18
CA THR A 116 -15.81 -14.42 31.83
C THR A 116 -14.37 -14.83 32.10
N VAL A 117 -13.51 -14.89 31.08
CA VAL A 117 -12.12 -15.39 31.20
C VAL A 117 -11.09 -14.41 30.62
N GLY A 118 -11.48 -13.19 30.24
CA GLY A 118 -10.58 -12.29 29.53
C GLY A 118 -9.55 -11.62 30.44
N ASP A 119 -8.28 -11.73 30.08
CA ASP A 119 -7.15 -11.14 30.81
C ASP A 119 -6.44 -10.04 30.00
N TRP A 120 -5.78 -9.11 30.70
CA TRP A 120 -4.95 -8.05 30.09
C TRP A 120 -5.68 -7.17 29.06
N ASN A 121 -6.98 -6.89 29.27
CA ASN A 121 -7.75 -6.04 28.36
C ASN A 121 -7.83 -4.59 28.85
N ILE A 122 -7.82 -3.65 27.91
CA ILE A 122 -8.10 -2.23 28.14
C ILE A 122 -9.39 -1.87 27.41
N ALA A 123 -10.41 -1.46 28.13
CA ALA A 123 -11.70 -1.00 27.62
C ALA A 123 -11.99 0.40 28.14
N ILE A 124 -12.02 1.40 27.26
CA ILE A 124 -12.28 2.79 27.63
C ILE A 124 -13.38 3.36 26.73
N GLY A 125 -14.56 3.60 27.30
CA GLY A 125 -15.73 4.10 26.59
C GLY A 125 -16.99 3.35 26.97
N THR A 126 -18.14 3.94 26.65
CA THR A 126 -19.44 3.30 26.87
C THR A 126 -19.54 2.04 26.01
N ASN A 127 -19.87 0.91 26.65
CA ASN A 127 -20.00 -0.40 26.00
C ASN A 127 -18.73 -0.89 25.28
N ALA A 128 -17.55 -0.34 25.59
CA ALA A 128 -16.29 -0.89 25.10
C ALA A 128 -16.09 -2.30 25.68
N LEU A 129 -15.80 -3.29 24.84
CA LEU A 129 -15.70 -4.71 25.24
C LEU A 129 -16.90 -5.24 26.04
N HIS A 130 -18.13 -4.76 25.76
CA HIS A 130 -19.32 -5.03 26.57
C HIS A 130 -19.54 -6.52 26.92
N GLU A 131 -19.32 -7.42 25.95
CA GLU A 131 -19.30 -8.87 26.18
C GLU A 131 -17.97 -9.47 25.76
N ASN A 132 -17.16 -9.92 26.72
CA ASN A 132 -15.91 -10.64 26.50
C ASN A 132 -15.99 -12.06 27.09
N ALA A 133 -16.21 -13.06 26.23
CA ALA A 133 -16.43 -14.44 26.64
C ALA A 133 -15.12 -15.25 26.86
N GLY A 134 -13.96 -14.67 26.55
CA GLY A 134 -12.65 -15.32 26.69
C GLY A 134 -11.49 -14.69 25.90
N GLY A 135 -11.65 -13.44 25.45
CA GLY A 135 -10.61 -12.70 24.75
C GLY A 135 -9.58 -12.07 25.68
N TYR A 136 -8.31 -12.13 25.34
CA TYR A 136 -7.21 -11.54 26.12
C TYR A 136 -6.31 -10.61 25.28
N THR A 137 -5.64 -9.69 25.96
CA THR A 137 -4.72 -8.71 25.35
C THR A 137 -5.38 -7.85 24.27
N ASN A 138 -6.58 -7.33 24.54
CA ASN A 138 -7.26 -6.39 23.64
C ASN A 138 -7.24 -4.96 24.17
N VAL A 139 -7.10 -3.99 23.28
CA VAL A 139 -7.28 -2.56 23.54
C VAL A 139 -8.51 -2.09 22.78
N ALA A 140 -9.53 -1.59 23.49
CA ALA A 140 -10.79 -1.10 22.93
C ALA A 140 -11.10 0.28 23.51
N ILE A 141 -10.94 1.33 22.71
CA ILE A 141 -11.14 2.71 23.12
C ILE A 141 -12.18 3.35 22.21
N GLY A 142 -13.38 3.62 22.73
CA GLY A 142 -14.48 4.25 21.99
C GLY A 142 -15.86 3.72 22.39
N PHE A 143 -16.90 4.38 21.88
CA PHE A 143 -18.28 3.92 22.03
C PHE A 143 -18.47 2.59 21.27
N GLU A 144 -18.88 1.53 21.98
CA GLU A 144 -19.11 0.19 21.41
C GLU A 144 -17.94 -0.38 20.59
N SER A 145 -16.69 0.01 20.91
CA SER A 145 -15.50 -0.60 20.32
C SER A 145 -15.36 -2.04 20.82
N VAL A 146 -15.21 -3.00 19.90
CA VAL A 146 -15.14 -4.44 20.21
C VAL A 146 -16.33 -4.91 21.09
N SER A 147 -17.56 -4.50 20.77
CA SER A 147 -18.73 -4.75 21.62
C SER A 147 -19.02 -6.23 21.92
N LYS A 148 -18.56 -7.16 21.07
CA LYS A 148 -18.69 -8.61 21.27
C LYS A 148 -17.37 -9.33 20.96
N ALA A 149 -16.67 -9.76 22.00
CA ALA A 149 -15.42 -10.51 21.93
C ALA A 149 -15.63 -11.97 22.37
N THR A 150 -15.98 -12.85 21.44
CA THR A 150 -16.00 -14.32 21.68
C THR A 150 -14.71 -14.93 21.14
N SER A 151 -13.71 -15.15 22.01
CA SER A 151 -12.37 -15.68 21.67
C SER A 151 -11.46 -14.74 20.84
N VAL A 152 -11.64 -13.43 21.02
CA VAL A 152 -10.95 -12.36 20.28
C VAL A 152 -9.67 -11.99 21.03
N ASN A 153 -8.49 -12.19 20.42
CA ASN A 153 -7.19 -11.96 21.10
C ASN A 153 -6.29 -11.01 20.30
N TYR A 154 -5.48 -10.23 21.01
CA TYR A 154 -4.43 -9.37 20.42
C TYR A 154 -4.95 -8.29 19.47
N ASN A 155 -6.07 -7.64 19.79
CA ASN A 155 -6.62 -6.60 18.95
C ASN A 155 -6.43 -5.20 19.53
N THR A 156 -6.23 -4.21 18.66
CA THR A 156 -6.22 -2.79 19.03
C THR A 156 -7.29 -2.07 18.24
N ALA A 157 -8.32 -1.57 18.92
CA ALA A 157 -9.45 -0.86 18.35
C ALA A 157 -9.59 0.51 19.01
N VAL A 158 -9.45 1.59 18.23
CA VAL A 158 -9.57 2.98 18.70
C VAL A 158 -10.53 3.74 17.79
N GLY A 159 -11.69 4.10 18.30
CA GLY A 159 -12.75 4.80 17.57
C GLY A 159 -14.14 4.25 17.88
N ALA A 160 -15.17 5.06 17.69
CA ALA A 160 -16.56 4.62 17.85
C ALA A 160 -16.87 3.49 16.85
N TYR A 161 -17.40 2.38 17.34
CA TYR A 161 -17.71 1.17 16.56
C TYR A 161 -16.52 0.52 15.86
N ALA A 162 -15.28 0.86 16.22
CA ALA A 162 -14.10 0.16 15.73
C ALA A 162 -14.19 -1.32 16.15
N MET A 163 -14.10 -2.23 15.18
CA MET A 163 -14.21 -3.68 15.39
C MET A 163 -15.49 -4.13 16.12
N ARG A 164 -16.61 -3.40 16.00
CA ARG A 164 -17.85 -3.64 16.75
C ARG A 164 -18.32 -5.10 16.71
N TYR A 165 -18.21 -5.75 15.56
CA TYR A 165 -18.65 -7.13 15.34
C TYR A 165 -17.50 -8.09 15.00
N SER A 166 -16.25 -7.72 15.25
CA SER A 166 -15.11 -8.56 14.92
C SER A 166 -15.00 -9.76 15.86
N THR A 167 -14.85 -10.96 15.29
CA THR A 167 -14.51 -12.17 16.06
C THR A 167 -13.12 -12.75 15.72
N GLY A 168 -12.33 -12.05 14.88
CA GLY A 168 -10.94 -12.41 14.54
C GLY A 168 -9.90 -11.82 15.50
N GLY A 169 -8.70 -12.41 15.51
CA GLY A 169 -7.55 -11.97 16.32
C GLY A 169 -6.49 -11.18 15.54
N PHE A 170 -5.55 -10.57 16.26
CA PHE A 170 -4.39 -9.87 15.70
C PHE A 170 -4.72 -8.71 14.75
N ASN A 171 -5.85 -8.02 14.97
CA ASN A 171 -6.29 -6.89 14.15
C ASN A 171 -5.94 -5.54 14.78
N THR A 172 -5.64 -4.55 13.94
CA THR A 172 -5.46 -3.15 14.35
C THR A 172 -6.47 -2.28 13.61
N ALA A 173 -7.32 -1.56 14.33
CA ALA A 173 -8.35 -0.67 13.82
C ALA A 173 -8.26 0.71 14.49
N PHE A 174 -8.05 1.75 13.69
CA PHE A 174 -8.04 3.14 14.15
C PHE A 174 -9.00 3.97 13.29
N GLY A 175 -10.01 4.57 13.91
CA GLY A 175 -11.05 5.34 13.23
C GLY A 175 -12.45 4.79 13.48
N GLY A 176 -13.45 5.67 13.38
CA GLY A 176 -14.84 5.26 13.55
C GLY A 176 -15.25 4.23 12.48
N ASN A 177 -15.92 3.16 12.88
CA ASN A 177 -16.31 2.04 12.02
C ASN A 177 -15.16 1.31 11.29
N ALA A 178 -13.90 1.51 11.68
CA ALA A 178 -12.79 0.72 11.13
C ALA A 178 -12.97 -0.76 11.50
N LEU A 179 -12.92 -1.66 10.50
CA LEU A 179 -13.15 -3.11 10.68
C LEU A 179 -14.47 -3.46 11.40
N ALA A 180 -15.51 -2.62 11.28
CA ALA A 180 -16.74 -2.81 12.06
C ALA A 180 -17.44 -4.16 11.80
N GLY A 181 -17.38 -4.68 10.57
CA GLY A 181 -18.12 -5.87 10.14
C GLY A 181 -19.60 -5.60 9.87
N SER A 182 -20.31 -6.58 9.33
CA SER A 182 -21.70 -6.46 8.87
C SER A 182 -22.77 -6.84 9.90
N GLY A 183 -22.40 -7.08 11.17
CA GLY A 183 -23.34 -7.44 12.24
C GLY A 183 -23.80 -8.90 12.24
N LEU A 184 -23.49 -9.66 11.19
CA LEU A 184 -23.57 -11.12 11.19
C LEU A 184 -22.32 -11.65 11.91
N SER A 185 -22.48 -12.62 12.81
CA SER A 185 -21.39 -13.22 13.60
C SER A 185 -20.48 -14.09 12.72
N THR A 186 -19.77 -13.45 11.80
CA THR A 186 -18.82 -14.05 10.87
C THR A 186 -17.44 -13.48 11.19
N SER A 187 -16.45 -14.35 11.39
CA SER A 187 -15.08 -13.94 11.73
C SER A 187 -14.52 -12.97 10.73
N ASN A 188 -14.29 -11.70 11.09
CA ASN A 188 -13.68 -10.65 10.25
C ASN A 188 -12.24 -10.97 9.77
N GLY A 189 -11.78 -12.22 9.86
CA GLY A 189 -10.44 -12.66 9.55
C GLY A 189 -9.41 -12.13 10.54
N ASP A 190 -8.27 -12.82 10.59
CA ASP A 190 -7.16 -12.42 11.44
C ASP A 190 -6.20 -11.49 10.66
N LEU A 191 -5.35 -10.77 11.40
CA LEU A 191 -4.19 -10.04 10.84
C LEU A 191 -4.54 -8.87 9.90
N ASN A 192 -5.65 -8.17 10.15
CA ASN A 192 -6.03 -6.99 9.39
C ASN A 192 -5.55 -5.67 10.04
N VAL A 193 -5.18 -4.70 9.21
CA VAL A 193 -4.86 -3.32 9.61
C VAL A 193 -5.84 -2.38 8.92
N ALA A 194 -6.64 -1.64 9.68
CA ALA A 194 -7.60 -0.65 9.19
C ALA A 194 -7.38 0.71 9.86
N LEU A 195 -6.87 1.69 9.13
CA LEU A 195 -6.57 3.03 9.62
C LEU A 195 -7.37 4.06 8.83
N GLY A 196 -8.42 4.61 9.41
CA GLY A 196 -9.31 5.60 8.79
C GLY A 196 -10.78 5.33 9.12
N TYR A 197 -11.60 6.36 9.02
CA TYR A 197 -13.05 6.19 9.18
C TYR A 197 -13.60 5.28 8.08
N GLY A 198 -14.30 4.21 8.49
CA GLY A 198 -14.87 3.21 7.58
C GLY A 198 -13.86 2.36 6.80
N ALA A 199 -12.57 2.39 7.17
CA ALA A 199 -11.56 1.52 6.56
C ALA A 199 -11.92 0.05 6.82
N SER A 200 -12.00 -0.76 5.76
CA SER A 200 -12.37 -2.18 5.81
C SER A 200 -13.71 -2.46 6.53
N GLN A 201 -14.65 -1.50 6.52
CA GLN A 201 -15.91 -1.58 7.28
C GLN A 201 -16.74 -2.82 6.93
N GLY A 202 -16.82 -3.18 5.65
CA GLY A 202 -17.59 -4.30 5.14
C GLY A 202 -16.94 -5.67 5.33
N ASN A 203 -15.75 -5.77 5.94
CA ASN A 203 -15.04 -7.03 6.06
C ASN A 203 -15.75 -8.01 7.00
N THR A 204 -16.06 -9.19 6.47
CA THR A 204 -16.79 -10.27 7.15
C THR A 204 -15.96 -11.52 7.35
N SER A 205 -14.99 -11.81 6.47
CA SER A 205 -14.08 -12.97 6.58
C SER A 205 -12.71 -12.85 5.92
N GLY A 206 -12.39 -11.68 5.36
CA GLY A 206 -11.09 -11.40 4.78
C GLY A 206 -10.00 -11.29 5.84
N ALA A 207 -8.89 -11.96 5.64
CA ALA A 207 -7.72 -11.91 6.52
C ALA A 207 -6.55 -11.20 5.84
N GLN A 208 -5.57 -10.75 6.63
CA GLN A 208 -4.30 -10.19 6.12
C GLN A 208 -4.47 -8.97 5.19
N ASN A 209 -5.50 -8.15 5.41
CA ASN A 209 -5.74 -6.94 4.64
C ASN A 209 -5.10 -5.71 5.30
N ILE A 210 -4.58 -4.80 4.50
CA ILE A 210 -4.14 -3.46 4.92
C ILE A 210 -5.04 -2.44 4.23
N ALA A 211 -5.82 -1.68 5.01
CA ALA A 211 -6.69 -0.61 4.56
C ALA A 211 -6.32 0.69 5.28
N ILE A 212 -5.66 1.61 4.58
CA ILE A 212 -5.21 2.89 5.16
C ILE A 212 -5.86 4.02 4.37
N GLY A 213 -6.78 4.76 4.98
CA GLY A 213 -7.50 5.88 4.38
C GLY A 213 -9.00 5.85 4.70
N TYR A 214 -9.67 6.99 4.52
CA TYR A 214 -11.13 7.07 4.62
C TYR A 214 -11.76 6.08 3.62
N GLN A 215 -12.56 5.13 4.13
CA GLN A 215 -13.26 4.12 3.33
C GLN A 215 -12.37 3.27 2.39
N ALA A 216 -11.07 3.11 2.68
CA ALA A 216 -10.23 2.14 1.97
C ALA A 216 -10.78 0.71 2.19
N LEU A 217 -10.89 -0.10 1.12
CA LEU A 217 -11.51 -1.44 1.14
C LEU A 217 -12.91 -1.51 1.78
N SER A 218 -13.71 -0.43 1.74
CA SER A 218 -14.97 -0.36 2.49
C SER A 218 -15.98 -1.47 2.17
N THR A 219 -15.99 -2.01 0.95
CA THR A 219 -16.90 -3.09 0.55
C THR A 219 -16.24 -4.47 0.46
N ASN A 220 -14.96 -4.60 0.85
CA ASN A 220 -14.32 -5.92 0.85
C ASN A 220 -14.96 -6.79 1.92
N THR A 221 -15.66 -7.86 1.53
CA THR A 221 -16.38 -8.75 2.46
C THR A 221 -15.57 -9.98 2.83
N THR A 222 -15.00 -10.68 1.85
CA THR A 222 -14.30 -11.97 2.07
C THR A 222 -12.89 -12.01 1.48
N GLY A 223 -12.47 -10.96 0.76
CA GLY A 223 -11.16 -10.89 0.13
C GLY A 223 -10.04 -10.78 1.15
N SER A 224 -8.95 -11.52 0.93
CA SER A 224 -7.78 -11.58 1.82
C SER A 224 -6.52 -11.09 1.11
N GLY A 225 -5.52 -10.65 1.87
CA GLY A 225 -4.22 -10.27 1.32
C GLY A 225 -4.26 -9.01 0.44
N ASN A 226 -5.25 -8.15 0.64
CA ASN A 226 -5.36 -6.89 -0.09
C ASN A 226 -4.59 -5.77 0.61
N VAL A 227 -3.95 -4.90 -0.15
CA VAL A 227 -3.30 -3.68 0.33
C VAL A 227 -3.92 -2.49 -0.37
N ALA A 228 -4.60 -1.62 0.37
CA ALA A 228 -5.20 -0.39 -0.12
C ALA A 228 -4.77 0.81 0.71
N ILE A 229 -4.18 1.81 0.04
CA ILE A 229 -3.63 3.01 0.67
C ILE A 229 -4.14 4.26 -0.06
N GLY A 230 -4.89 5.09 0.66
CA GLY A 230 -5.41 6.41 0.29
C GLY A 230 -6.94 6.52 0.37
N TYR A 231 -7.47 7.72 0.08
CA TYR A 231 -8.91 8.01 0.15
C TYR A 231 -9.69 7.09 -0.81
N GLN A 232 -10.59 6.25 -0.26
CA GLN A 232 -11.42 5.30 -1.01
C GLN A 232 -10.65 4.31 -1.89
N ALA A 233 -9.35 4.09 -1.63
CA ALA A 233 -8.54 3.12 -2.36
C ALA A 233 -9.16 1.72 -2.30
N GLY A 234 -9.37 1.09 -3.45
CA GLY A 234 -9.94 -0.24 -3.55
C GLY A 234 -11.35 -0.37 -2.95
N SER A 235 -12.12 0.72 -2.85
CA SER A 235 -13.42 0.72 -2.15
C SER A 235 -14.43 -0.29 -2.68
N PHE A 236 -14.28 -0.73 -3.93
CA PHE A 236 -15.13 -1.73 -4.62
C PHE A 236 -14.46 -3.11 -4.77
N GLU A 237 -13.28 -3.32 -4.18
CA GLU A 237 -12.59 -4.60 -4.26
C GLU A 237 -13.33 -5.66 -3.44
N THR A 238 -13.49 -6.85 -4.02
CA THR A 238 -14.16 -8.00 -3.39
C THR A 238 -13.35 -9.30 -3.50
N GLY A 239 -12.30 -9.31 -4.32
CA GLY A 239 -11.35 -10.40 -4.46
C GLY A 239 -10.16 -10.28 -3.50
N SER A 240 -9.19 -11.16 -3.68
CA SER A 240 -7.99 -11.30 -2.83
C SER A 240 -6.72 -10.89 -3.57
N ASN A 241 -5.65 -10.64 -2.81
CA ASN A 241 -4.30 -10.43 -3.31
C ASN A 241 -4.17 -9.23 -4.25
N ARG A 242 -4.84 -8.12 -3.94
CA ARG A 242 -4.84 -6.89 -4.74
C ARG A 242 -4.06 -5.77 -4.08
N LEU A 243 -3.41 -4.96 -4.91
CA LEU A 243 -2.74 -3.73 -4.48
C LEU A 243 -3.47 -2.52 -5.07
N TYR A 244 -3.79 -1.55 -4.23
CA TYR A 244 -4.32 -0.24 -4.59
C TYR A 244 -3.56 0.84 -3.84
N ILE A 245 -2.85 1.70 -4.55
CA ILE A 245 -2.33 2.95 -3.99
C ILE A 245 -2.92 4.06 -4.84
N ASP A 246 -3.90 4.75 -4.27
CA ASP A 246 -4.63 5.82 -4.95
C ASP A 246 -5.38 6.69 -3.95
N ASN A 247 -5.72 7.92 -4.34
CA ASN A 247 -6.48 8.84 -3.50
C ASN A 247 -7.91 9.06 -4.01
N SER A 248 -8.50 8.04 -4.64
CA SER A 248 -9.87 8.03 -5.13
C SER A 248 -10.46 6.62 -5.18
N SER A 249 -11.77 6.52 -5.48
CA SER A 249 -12.48 5.26 -5.72
C SER A 249 -12.36 4.76 -7.17
N THR A 250 -11.34 5.20 -7.92
CA THR A 250 -11.16 4.84 -9.33
C THR A 250 -10.91 3.35 -9.53
N THR A 251 -11.29 2.83 -10.71
CA THR A 251 -10.95 1.46 -11.12
C THR A 251 -9.54 1.35 -11.71
N ALA A 252 -8.89 2.48 -12.01
CA ALA A 252 -7.53 2.59 -12.53
C ALA A 252 -6.64 3.34 -11.54
N PRO A 253 -6.19 2.71 -10.44
CA PRO A 253 -5.39 3.39 -9.42
C PRO A 253 -4.07 3.91 -10.00
N LEU A 254 -3.49 4.91 -9.34
CA LEU A 254 -2.13 5.39 -9.64
C LEU A 254 -1.14 4.22 -9.68
N ILE A 255 -1.16 3.38 -8.64
CA ILE A 255 -0.44 2.09 -8.62
C ILE A 255 -1.44 1.00 -8.26
N GLY A 256 -1.60 0.04 -9.17
CA GLY A 256 -2.41 -1.14 -9.00
C GLY A 256 -1.59 -2.42 -9.10
N GLY A 257 -2.06 -3.53 -8.54
CA GLY A 257 -1.37 -4.80 -8.69
C GLY A 257 -2.16 -6.03 -8.30
N ASN A 258 -1.62 -7.18 -8.70
CA ASN A 258 -2.12 -8.50 -8.34
C ASN A 258 -0.96 -9.35 -7.82
N PHE A 259 -0.92 -9.53 -6.50
CA PHE A 259 0.12 -10.30 -5.81
C PHE A 259 0.13 -11.77 -6.24
N SER A 260 -1.03 -12.33 -6.64
CA SER A 260 -1.12 -13.73 -7.09
C SER A 260 -0.36 -13.98 -8.40
N THR A 261 -0.23 -12.95 -9.24
CA THR A 261 0.43 -13.06 -10.55
C THR A 261 1.74 -12.28 -10.64
N GLY A 262 2.16 -11.63 -9.55
CA GLY A 262 3.37 -10.80 -9.52
C GLY A 262 3.31 -9.60 -10.46
N LYS A 263 2.12 -9.04 -10.71
CA LYS A 263 1.92 -7.94 -11.66
C LYS A 263 1.67 -6.62 -10.96
N VAL A 264 2.25 -5.55 -11.51
CA VAL A 264 2.05 -4.16 -11.11
C VAL A 264 1.72 -3.31 -12.34
N GLY A 265 0.74 -2.43 -12.19
CA GLY A 265 0.28 -1.48 -13.18
C GLY A 265 0.34 -0.04 -12.67
N ILE A 266 0.74 0.89 -13.52
CA ILE A 266 0.66 2.33 -13.26
C ILE A 266 -0.43 2.93 -14.13
N ASN A 267 -1.41 3.62 -13.53
CA ASN A 267 -2.58 4.20 -14.20
C ASN A 267 -3.37 3.18 -15.03
N ARG A 268 -3.54 1.96 -14.52
CA ARG A 268 -4.22 0.85 -15.22
C ARG A 268 -5.33 0.27 -14.39
N THR A 269 -6.39 -0.18 -15.06
CA THR A 269 -7.46 -0.93 -14.40
C THR A 269 -7.00 -2.34 -14.01
N MET A 270 -7.52 -2.89 -12.91
CA MET A 270 -7.19 -4.26 -12.49
C MET A 270 -7.42 -5.32 -13.57
N PRO A 271 -8.54 -5.31 -14.33
CA PRO A 271 -8.72 -6.26 -15.44
C PRO A 271 -7.64 -6.13 -16.52
N ASN A 272 -7.19 -4.90 -16.80
CA ASN A 272 -6.13 -4.65 -17.78
C ASN A 272 -4.74 -5.05 -17.29
N ILE A 273 -4.51 -5.06 -15.97
CA ILE A 273 -3.31 -5.61 -15.35
C ILE A 273 -3.34 -7.14 -15.46
N ASP A 274 -4.47 -7.75 -15.13
CA ASP A 274 -4.64 -9.20 -15.12
C ASP A 274 -4.53 -9.81 -16.52
N ALA A 275 -5.12 -9.17 -17.54
CA ALA A 275 -5.22 -9.67 -18.91
C ALA A 275 -3.87 -9.71 -19.66
N ARG A 276 -2.89 -8.94 -19.21
CA ARG A 276 -1.56 -8.86 -19.82
C ARG A 276 -0.58 -9.83 -19.19
N THR A 277 0.47 -10.22 -19.91
CA THR A 277 1.48 -11.17 -19.41
C THR A 277 2.66 -10.48 -18.72
N GLU A 278 2.88 -9.19 -19.00
CA GLU A 278 4.01 -8.45 -18.47
C GLU A 278 3.84 -8.11 -16.97
N ALA A 279 4.94 -8.25 -16.22
CA ALA A 279 4.96 -8.00 -14.78
C ALA A 279 4.83 -6.50 -14.45
N LEU A 280 5.48 -5.62 -15.21
CA LEU A 280 5.35 -4.17 -15.10
C LEU A 280 4.58 -3.62 -16.31
N GLN A 281 3.51 -2.88 -16.03
CA GLN A 281 2.66 -2.32 -17.06
C GLN A 281 2.41 -0.84 -16.79
N VAL A 282 2.67 0.02 -17.77
CA VAL A 282 2.46 1.47 -17.63
C VAL A 282 1.48 1.92 -18.71
N GLN A 283 0.40 2.58 -18.31
CA GLN A 283 -0.47 3.29 -19.25
C GLN A 283 -0.01 4.76 -19.32
N GLY A 284 0.64 5.12 -20.42
CA GLY A 284 1.21 6.45 -20.63
C GLY A 284 2.66 6.39 -21.10
N ALA A 285 3.28 7.56 -21.27
CA ALA A 285 4.70 7.67 -21.60
C ALA A 285 5.56 7.60 -20.33
N GLY A 286 6.71 6.93 -20.42
CA GLY A 286 7.71 6.89 -19.35
C GLY A 286 8.89 7.81 -19.68
N TYR A 287 9.40 8.51 -18.66
CA TYR A 287 10.67 9.23 -18.71
C TYR A 287 11.67 8.51 -17.81
N PHE A 288 12.82 8.11 -18.38
CA PHE A 288 13.87 7.39 -17.66
C PHE A 288 15.16 8.20 -17.73
N SER A 289 15.63 8.64 -16.56
CA SER A 289 16.90 9.40 -16.40
C SER A 289 18.15 8.50 -16.50
N GLY A 290 17.96 7.17 -16.54
CA GLY A 290 19.04 6.19 -16.57
C GLY A 290 18.96 5.23 -17.76
N ALA A 291 19.94 4.33 -17.84
CA ALA A 291 19.97 3.29 -18.87
C ALA A 291 18.88 2.23 -18.63
N ILE A 292 18.22 1.80 -19.72
CA ILE A 292 17.33 0.64 -19.71
C ILE A 292 18.11 -0.55 -20.28
N CYS A 293 18.34 -1.57 -19.45
CA CYS A 293 18.94 -2.82 -19.87
C CYS A 293 17.83 -3.87 -20.09
N ALA A 294 17.66 -4.31 -21.33
CA ALA A 294 16.64 -5.28 -21.70
C ALA A 294 17.23 -6.35 -22.64
N THR A 295 16.69 -7.56 -22.57
CA THR A 295 17.05 -8.64 -23.50
C THR A 295 16.46 -8.43 -24.89
N ALA A 296 15.30 -7.75 -24.98
CA ALA A 296 14.65 -7.40 -26.24
C ALA A 296 13.73 -6.19 -26.08
N TYR A 297 13.55 -5.44 -27.18
CA TYR A 297 12.57 -4.34 -27.30
C TYR A 297 11.53 -4.69 -28.37
N ASN A 298 10.35 -5.13 -27.94
CA ASN A 298 9.26 -5.51 -28.84
C ASN A 298 8.28 -4.34 -29.01
N CYS A 299 8.10 -3.87 -30.24
CA CYS A 299 7.17 -2.80 -30.57
C CYS A 299 5.95 -3.36 -31.31
N ALA A 300 4.73 -2.94 -30.94
CA ALA A 300 3.52 -3.35 -31.64
C ALA A 300 3.54 -2.87 -33.11
N SER A 301 3.43 -3.80 -34.05
CA SER A 301 3.59 -3.50 -35.50
C SER A 301 2.62 -4.30 -36.40
N ASP A 302 1.64 -4.99 -35.82
CA ASP A 302 0.63 -5.79 -36.53
C ASP A 302 -0.14 -4.94 -37.56
N LEU A 303 -0.42 -5.51 -38.73
CA LEU A 303 -1.15 -4.84 -39.81
C LEU A 303 -2.49 -4.28 -39.34
N ARG A 304 -3.20 -4.98 -38.45
CA ARG A 304 -4.52 -4.58 -37.93
C ARG A 304 -4.47 -3.29 -37.10
N TYR A 305 -3.30 -2.90 -36.61
CA TYR A 305 -3.11 -1.66 -35.86
C TYR A 305 -2.78 -0.46 -36.74
N LYS A 306 -2.64 -0.67 -38.06
CA LYS A 306 -2.17 0.35 -39.01
C LYS A 306 -3.24 0.64 -40.06
N LYS A 307 -3.26 1.88 -40.54
CA LYS A 307 -4.10 2.36 -41.64
C LYS A 307 -3.30 3.34 -42.49
N ASN A 308 -3.72 3.57 -43.72
CA ASN A 308 -3.08 4.52 -44.67
C ASN A 308 -1.58 4.22 -44.89
N ILE A 309 -1.25 2.95 -45.12
CA ILE A 309 0.13 2.49 -45.29
C ILE A 309 0.61 2.91 -46.69
N THR A 310 1.68 3.70 -46.74
CA THR A 310 2.34 4.15 -47.99
C THR A 310 3.82 3.79 -47.96
N PRO A 311 4.45 3.45 -49.11
CA PRO A 311 5.88 3.21 -49.17
C PRO A 311 6.70 4.47 -48.85
N LEU A 312 7.85 4.30 -48.19
CA LEU A 312 8.81 5.39 -48.02
C LEU A 312 9.44 5.73 -49.37
N GLN A 313 9.75 7.00 -49.58
CA GLN A 313 10.37 7.50 -50.82
C GLN A 313 11.55 8.41 -50.49
N SER A 314 12.52 8.48 -51.40
CA SER A 314 13.68 9.37 -51.29
C SER A 314 14.50 9.14 -50.01
N SER A 315 14.54 7.90 -49.53
CA SER A 315 15.15 7.56 -48.24
C SER A 315 16.66 7.77 -48.27
N LEU A 316 17.34 7.44 -49.37
CA LEU A 316 18.78 7.60 -49.51
C LEU A 316 19.17 9.08 -49.49
N ILE A 317 18.51 9.91 -50.28
CA ILE A 317 18.84 11.33 -50.34
C ILE A 317 18.53 12.04 -49.02
N ASN A 318 17.48 11.63 -48.31
CA ASN A 318 17.13 12.18 -47.01
C ASN A 318 18.17 11.82 -45.94
N ILE A 319 18.59 10.56 -45.85
CA ILE A 319 19.65 10.14 -44.92
C ILE A 319 20.99 10.82 -45.23
N LEU A 320 21.33 11.01 -46.51
CA LEU A 320 22.58 11.69 -46.91
C LEU A 320 22.64 13.17 -46.49
N ARG A 321 21.51 13.78 -46.11
CA ARG A 321 21.46 15.15 -45.56
C ARG A 321 21.76 15.21 -44.06
N LEU A 322 21.72 14.08 -43.36
CA LEU A 322 21.92 14.01 -41.92
C LEU A 322 23.40 13.78 -41.58
N ARG A 323 23.83 14.31 -40.43
CA ARG A 323 25.19 14.15 -39.93
C ARG A 323 25.21 13.36 -38.63
N GLY A 324 25.91 12.23 -38.62
CA GLY A 324 26.28 11.53 -37.39
C GLY A 324 27.37 12.29 -36.64
N VAL A 325 27.20 12.47 -35.33
CA VAL A 325 28.11 13.26 -34.47
C VAL A 325 28.51 12.48 -33.22
N ASN A 326 29.71 12.79 -32.69
CA ASN A 326 30.13 12.39 -31.35
C ASN A 326 30.06 13.61 -30.44
N TYR A 327 29.50 13.46 -29.24
CA TYR A 327 29.31 14.57 -28.30
C TYR A 327 29.49 14.14 -26.85
N ASP A 328 29.85 15.10 -26.00
CA ASP A 328 29.81 14.97 -24.55
C ASP A 328 28.58 15.71 -24.01
N TRP A 329 27.98 15.18 -22.97
CA TRP A 329 26.89 15.86 -22.28
C TRP A 329 27.41 17.05 -21.47
N ARG A 330 26.62 18.13 -21.46
CA ARG A 330 26.87 19.33 -20.65
C ARG A 330 26.43 19.11 -19.21
N ILE A 331 27.14 18.23 -18.48
CA ILE A 331 26.74 17.76 -17.15
C ILE A 331 26.70 18.88 -16.09
N GLN A 332 27.56 19.91 -16.20
CA GLN A 332 27.57 21.04 -15.26
C GLN A 332 26.46 22.05 -15.52
N GLU A 333 26.06 22.22 -16.78
CA GLU A 333 25.02 23.18 -17.18
C GLU A 333 23.60 22.63 -16.96
N PHE A 334 23.46 21.30 -16.96
CA PHE A 334 22.19 20.59 -16.79
C PHE A 334 22.29 19.49 -15.71
N PRO A 335 22.56 19.84 -14.45
CA PRO A 335 22.77 18.86 -13.38
C PRO A 335 21.53 17.99 -13.12
N ASP A 336 20.32 18.56 -13.25
CA ASP A 336 19.04 17.86 -13.03
C ASP A 336 18.73 16.80 -14.08
N LYS A 337 19.51 16.74 -15.17
CA LYS A 337 19.34 15.74 -16.23
C LYS A 337 20.14 14.46 -16.01
N GLU A 338 21.03 14.44 -15.01
CA GLU A 338 21.82 13.27 -14.60
C GLU A 338 22.55 12.57 -15.75
N PHE A 339 23.00 13.35 -16.75
CA PHE A 339 23.69 12.80 -17.90
C PHE A 339 25.01 12.10 -17.52
N THR A 340 25.35 11.04 -18.24
CA THR A 340 26.63 10.35 -18.08
C THR A 340 27.80 11.23 -18.56
N ASN A 341 28.99 11.05 -17.98
CA ASN A 341 30.21 11.69 -18.46
C ASN A 341 30.87 10.96 -19.66
N GLN A 342 30.23 9.91 -20.17
CA GLN A 342 30.77 9.09 -21.25
C GLN A 342 30.45 9.74 -22.60
N ARG A 343 31.43 9.75 -23.50
CA ARG A 343 31.27 10.21 -24.88
C ARG A 343 30.18 9.41 -25.57
N GLN A 344 29.25 10.09 -26.24
CA GLN A 344 28.13 9.48 -26.96
C GLN A 344 28.24 9.71 -28.47
N THR A 345 27.53 8.88 -29.24
CA THR A 345 27.35 9.00 -30.68
C THR A 345 25.87 9.11 -31.01
N GLY A 346 25.49 9.95 -31.96
CA GLY A 346 24.10 10.10 -32.36
C GLY A 346 23.87 11.20 -33.40
N PHE A 347 22.65 11.71 -33.45
CA PHE A 347 22.21 12.83 -34.29
C PHE A 347 21.83 14.04 -33.46
N ILE A 348 21.87 15.22 -34.08
CA ILE A 348 21.28 16.44 -33.53
C ILE A 348 19.79 16.47 -33.90
N ALA A 349 18.92 16.50 -32.89
CA ALA A 349 17.46 16.40 -33.08
C ALA A 349 16.91 17.50 -34.01
N GLN A 350 17.45 18.71 -33.92
CA GLN A 350 17.07 19.86 -34.75
C GLN A 350 17.39 19.63 -36.25
N GLU A 351 18.49 18.94 -36.56
CA GLU A 351 18.85 18.60 -37.94
C GLU A 351 17.92 17.51 -38.48
N LEU A 352 17.60 16.51 -37.65
CA LEU A 352 16.71 15.41 -38.04
C LEU A 352 15.27 15.90 -38.27
N GLU A 353 14.77 16.82 -37.44
CA GLU A 353 13.41 17.38 -37.55
C GLU A 353 13.13 18.02 -38.92
N LEU A 354 14.14 18.60 -39.57
CA LEU A 354 14.00 19.19 -40.91
C LEU A 354 13.75 18.17 -42.01
N VAL A 355 14.06 16.89 -41.77
CA VAL A 355 13.95 15.80 -42.75
C VAL A 355 12.85 14.81 -42.36
N TYR A 356 12.77 14.43 -41.08
CA TYR A 356 11.81 13.49 -40.50
C TYR A 356 11.21 14.06 -39.20
N PRO A 357 10.33 15.08 -39.28
CA PRO A 357 9.74 15.73 -38.11
C PRO A 357 8.99 14.76 -37.19
N GLU A 358 8.40 13.70 -37.74
CA GLU A 358 7.66 12.67 -37.00
C GLU A 358 8.52 11.76 -36.12
N MET A 359 9.85 11.85 -36.21
CA MET A 359 10.82 11.12 -35.38
C MET A 359 11.37 11.97 -34.22
N VAL A 360 10.96 13.24 -34.13
CA VAL A 360 11.44 14.17 -33.11
C VAL A 360 10.28 14.62 -32.23
N THR A 361 10.45 14.45 -30.93
CA THR A 361 9.49 14.95 -29.92
C THR A 361 10.10 16.16 -29.22
N THR A 362 9.27 17.15 -28.91
CA THR A 362 9.67 18.34 -28.14
C THR A 362 8.94 18.34 -26.79
N ASP A 363 9.67 18.49 -25.68
CA ASP A 363 9.08 18.59 -24.34
C ASP A 363 8.50 19.99 -24.07
N GLU A 364 7.83 20.16 -22.94
CA GLU A 364 7.20 21.44 -22.55
C GLU A 364 8.20 22.60 -22.39
N LYS A 365 9.48 22.28 -22.18
CA LYS A 365 10.56 23.27 -22.04
C LYS A 365 11.27 23.54 -23.38
N GLY A 366 10.85 22.90 -24.47
CA GLY A 366 11.43 23.06 -25.80
C GLY A 366 12.62 22.14 -26.09
N PHE A 367 12.99 21.21 -25.21
CA PHE A 367 14.05 20.24 -25.48
C PHE A 367 13.55 19.14 -26.41
N LYS A 368 14.42 18.72 -27.34
CA LYS A 368 14.07 17.76 -28.39
C LYS A 368 14.72 16.40 -28.14
N SER A 369 13.98 15.33 -28.43
CA SER A 369 14.43 13.93 -28.35
C SER A 369 14.16 13.18 -29.65
N VAL A 370 15.00 12.19 -29.98
CA VAL A 370 14.93 11.42 -31.23
C VAL A 370 14.47 9.99 -30.97
N ASP A 371 13.52 9.49 -31.75
CA ASP A 371 13.15 8.07 -31.84
C ASP A 371 14.06 7.35 -32.85
N TYR A 372 15.23 6.92 -32.39
CA TYR A 372 16.24 6.26 -33.23
C TYR A 372 15.73 4.97 -33.88
N ALA A 373 14.79 4.25 -33.25
CA ALA A 373 14.31 2.97 -33.77
C ALA A 373 13.61 3.13 -35.13
N ARG A 374 12.92 4.27 -35.33
CA ARG A 374 12.22 4.59 -36.58
C ARG A 374 13.14 4.83 -37.79
N LEU A 375 14.44 5.05 -37.57
CA LEU A 375 15.40 5.17 -38.66
C LEU A 375 15.66 3.81 -39.36
N THR A 376 15.44 2.69 -38.69
CA THR A 376 15.72 1.35 -39.24
C THR A 376 15.02 1.09 -40.59
N PRO A 377 13.69 1.26 -40.74
CA PRO A 377 13.03 1.09 -42.03
C PRO A 377 13.48 2.11 -43.09
N VAL A 378 13.83 3.33 -42.70
CA VAL A 378 14.39 4.34 -43.62
C VAL A 378 15.74 3.88 -44.16
N LEU A 379 16.62 3.36 -43.30
CA LEU A 379 17.92 2.84 -43.71
C LEU A 379 17.78 1.64 -44.67
N VAL A 380 16.80 0.77 -44.44
CA VAL A 380 16.51 -0.36 -45.35
C VAL A 380 16.12 0.14 -46.74
N GLU A 381 15.20 1.11 -46.85
CA GLU A 381 14.80 1.66 -48.15
C GLU A 381 15.94 2.46 -48.80
N ALA A 382 16.74 3.20 -48.01
CA ALA A 382 17.94 3.87 -48.52
C ALA A 382 18.97 2.89 -49.11
N MET A 383 19.16 1.73 -48.48
CA MET A 383 20.02 0.67 -49.00
C MET A 383 19.48 0.05 -50.30
N LYS A 384 18.16 -0.11 -50.43
CA LYS A 384 17.53 -0.57 -51.67
C LYS A 384 17.74 0.45 -52.79
N GLU A 385 17.47 1.73 -52.54
CA GLU A 385 17.72 2.83 -53.49
C GLU A 385 19.22 2.90 -53.90
N LEU A 386 20.13 2.67 -52.95
CA LEU A 386 21.57 2.62 -53.24
C LEU A 386 21.92 1.41 -54.14
N ASN A 387 21.36 0.24 -53.85
CA ASN A 387 21.58 -0.96 -54.65
C ASN A 387 21.07 -0.80 -56.09
N GLU A 388 19.93 -0.13 -56.30
CA GLU A 388 19.45 0.20 -57.63
C GLU A 388 20.42 1.09 -58.40
N LYS A 389 21.02 2.09 -57.74
CA LYS A 389 22.07 2.93 -58.35
C LYS A 389 23.32 2.13 -58.69
N ILE A 390 23.73 1.17 -57.84
CA ILE A 390 24.87 0.29 -58.11
C ILE A 390 24.60 -0.57 -59.35
N LEU A 391 23.44 -1.21 -59.44
CA LEU A 391 23.05 -2.02 -60.60
C LEU A 391 23.01 -1.20 -61.89
N ALA A 392 22.51 0.04 -61.82
CA ALA A 392 22.50 0.95 -62.96
C ALA A 392 23.92 1.31 -63.43
N LEU A 393 24.85 1.55 -62.49
CA LEU A 393 26.26 1.80 -62.80
C LEU A 393 26.96 0.58 -63.40
N GLU A 394 26.71 -0.62 -62.87
CA GLU A 394 27.27 -1.86 -63.40
C GLU A 394 26.83 -2.12 -64.84
N LYS A 395 25.54 -1.96 -65.13
CA LYS A 395 25.00 -2.07 -66.49
C LYS A 395 25.63 -1.05 -67.44
N GLY A 396 25.82 0.19 -66.99
CA GLY A 396 26.51 1.22 -67.77
C GLY A 396 27.96 0.84 -68.08
N ASN A 397 28.68 0.31 -67.09
CA ASN A 397 30.05 -0.16 -67.27
C ASN A 397 30.17 -1.34 -68.24
N GLU A 398 29.21 -2.28 -68.23
CA GLU A 398 29.18 -3.38 -69.20
C GLU A 398 28.94 -2.87 -70.63
N ALA A 399 28.01 -1.94 -70.81
CA ALA A 399 27.76 -1.32 -72.11
C ALA A 399 29.02 -0.61 -72.65
N LEU A 400 29.70 0.17 -71.81
CA LEU A 400 30.96 0.84 -72.16
C LEU A 400 32.09 -0.15 -72.47
N LYS A 401 32.18 -1.28 -71.76
CA LYS A 401 33.16 -2.34 -72.07
C LYS A 401 32.88 -2.98 -73.44
N SER A 402 31.61 -3.22 -73.76
CA SER A 402 31.20 -3.77 -75.05
C SER A 402 31.55 -2.81 -76.20
N GLU A 403 31.20 -1.53 -76.06
CA GLU A 403 31.52 -0.49 -77.04
C GLU A 403 33.03 -0.34 -77.24
N ASN A 404 33.82 -0.28 -76.16
CA ASN A 404 35.29 -0.25 -76.25
C ASN A 404 35.86 -1.46 -76.99
N THR A 405 35.28 -2.65 -76.78
CA THR A 405 35.72 -3.87 -77.48
C THR A 405 35.42 -3.77 -78.97
N GLN A 406 34.28 -3.20 -79.34
CA GLN A 406 33.90 -2.97 -80.74
C GLN A 406 34.78 -1.92 -81.41
N LEU A 407 35.07 -0.81 -80.73
CA LEU A 407 35.97 0.24 -81.23
C LEU A 407 37.39 -0.28 -81.42
N LYS A 408 37.91 -1.10 -80.49
CA LYS A 408 39.22 -1.77 -80.67
C LYS A 408 39.26 -2.60 -81.93
N LYS A 409 38.24 -3.45 -82.17
CA LYS A 409 38.14 -4.23 -83.41
C LYS A 409 38.10 -3.37 -84.67
N GLN A 410 37.41 -2.22 -84.62
CA GLN A 410 37.38 -1.27 -85.74
C GLN A 410 38.74 -0.63 -85.97
N ASN A 411 39.44 -0.22 -84.92
CA ASN A 411 40.79 0.32 -85.01
C ASN A 411 41.77 -0.72 -85.57
N ASP A 412 41.75 -1.95 -85.07
CA ASP A 412 42.59 -3.04 -85.59
C ASP A 412 42.32 -3.28 -87.09
N SER A 413 41.06 -3.21 -87.51
CA SER A 413 40.67 -3.30 -88.92
C SER A 413 41.16 -2.12 -89.76
N PHE A 414 41.13 -0.90 -89.22
CA PHE A 414 41.64 0.28 -89.92
C PHE A 414 43.16 0.23 -90.05
N GLU A 415 43.86 -0.19 -89.00
CA GLU A 415 45.31 -0.34 -88.99
C GLU A 415 45.76 -1.40 -90.00
N ALA A 416 45.09 -2.55 -90.04
CA ALA A 416 45.33 -3.58 -91.06
C ALA A 416 45.14 -3.06 -92.49
N ARG A 417 44.09 -2.24 -92.72
CA ARG A 417 43.82 -1.62 -94.03
C ARG A 417 44.88 -0.57 -94.39
N LEU A 418 45.36 0.20 -93.42
CA LEU A 418 46.44 1.17 -93.61
C LEU A 418 47.73 0.46 -94.02
N GLN A 419 48.10 -0.61 -93.30
CA GLN A 419 49.28 -1.42 -93.64
C GLN A 419 49.19 -2.05 -95.04
N SER A 420 48.00 -2.47 -95.48
CA SER A 420 47.82 -2.97 -96.85
C SER A 420 48.03 -1.88 -97.91
N LEU A 421 47.53 -0.67 -97.66
CA LEU A 421 47.69 0.47 -98.57
C LEU A 421 49.14 0.97 -98.62
N GLU A 422 49.84 0.97 -97.49
CA GLU A 422 51.28 1.31 -97.44
C GLU A 422 52.13 0.29 -98.22
N LYS A 423 51.78 -1.00 -98.15
CA LYS A 423 52.43 -2.05 -98.97
C LYS A 423 52.16 -1.89 -100.46
N GLU A 424 50.98 -1.43 -100.85
CA GLU A 424 50.66 -1.14 -102.26
C GLU A 424 51.40 0.09 -102.78
N ARG A 425 51.67 1.08 -101.94
CA ARG A 425 52.39 2.32 -102.30
C ARG A 425 53.92 2.14 -102.43
N LEU A 426 54.48 1.08 -101.85
CA LEU A 426 55.90 0.72 -101.90
C LEU A 426 56.25 -0.23 -103.06
N LYS A 427 55.26 -0.63 -103.87
CA LYS A 427 55.43 -1.28 -105.18
C LYS A 427 55.24 -0.26 -106.29
#